data_AF-E6V1W2-F1
#
_entry.id   AF-E6V1W2-F1
#
_cell.length_a   1.000
_cell.length_b   1.000
_cell.length_c   1.000
_cell.angle_alpha   90.00
_cell.angle_beta   90.00
_cell.angle_gamma   90.00
#
_symmetry.space_group_name_H-M   'P 1'
#
loop_
_entity.id
_entity.type
_entity.pdbx_description
1 polymer ?
#
loop_
_entity_poly.entity_id
_entity_poly.type
_entity_poly.pdbx_seq_one_letter_code
_entity_poly.pdbx_strand_id
1 'polypeptide(L)'
;MAKRIMAGHPAPAPRGKSTSGTAPTITDGPSAADLLENRLEQLKSLLWCCYSEGIDWSRGDGPKHLENVMWLAADMVDQAAELHQRCLGERAGLA
;
A
#
# COMPACT_ATOMS: atom_id res chain seq x y z
N MET A 1 -14.01 -1.99 43.89
CA MET A 1 -13.34 -3.01 43.05
C MET A 1 -14.39 -3.66 42.17
N ALA A 2 -14.38 -3.42 40.85
CA ALA A 2 -15.35 -4.00 39.92
C ALA A 2 -14.62 -4.85 38.87
N LYS A 3 -14.78 -6.17 38.96
CA LYS A 3 -14.29 -7.15 37.98
C LYS A 3 -15.31 -7.20 36.83
N ARG A 4 -14.94 -6.74 35.64
CA ARG A 4 -15.75 -6.93 34.43
C ARG A 4 -15.24 -8.16 33.69
N ILE A 5 -16.12 -9.15 33.63
CA ILE A 5 -15.94 -10.44 32.97
C ILE A 5 -15.75 -10.21 31.47
N MET A 6 -14.62 -10.69 30.94
CA MET A 6 -14.34 -10.82 29.52
C MET A 6 -15.22 -11.93 28.96
N ALA A 7 -16.35 -11.57 28.35
CA ALA A 7 -17.09 -12.48 27.50
C ALA A 7 -16.51 -12.37 26.09
N GLY A 8 -15.73 -13.38 25.71
CA GLY A 8 -15.14 -13.50 24.37
C GLY A 8 -16.21 -13.50 23.29
N HIS A 9 -15.96 -12.73 22.23
CA HIS A 9 -16.71 -12.82 20.99
C HIS A 9 -16.49 -14.21 20.37
N PRO A 10 -17.55 -14.98 20.02
CA PRO A 10 -17.35 -16.24 19.33
C PRO A 10 -16.80 -15.98 17.92
N ALA A 11 -15.73 -16.70 17.57
CA ALA A 11 -15.08 -16.67 16.27
C ALA A 11 -16.04 -17.14 15.15
N PRO A 12 -15.98 -16.56 13.93
CA PRO A 12 -16.76 -17.05 12.80
C PRO A 12 -16.21 -18.40 12.30
N ALA A 13 -17.13 -19.35 12.07
CA ALA A 13 -16.83 -20.70 11.61
C ALA A 13 -16.14 -20.74 10.22
N PRO A 14 -15.32 -21.78 9.94
CA PRO A 14 -14.67 -21.94 8.64
C PRO A 14 -15.71 -22.31 7.58
N ARG A 15 -15.75 -21.53 6.50
CA ARG A 15 -16.66 -21.75 5.37
C ARG A 15 -16.22 -23.01 4.60
N GLY A 16 -17.14 -23.97 4.55
CA GLY A 16 -16.95 -25.29 3.95
C GLY A 16 -16.56 -25.28 2.48
N LYS A 17 -15.75 -26.27 2.13
CA LYS A 17 -15.31 -26.68 0.79
C LYS A 17 -16.53 -26.94 -0.12
N SER A 18 -16.78 -26.06 -1.07
CA SER A 18 -17.69 -26.32 -2.21
C SER A 18 -16.85 -26.65 -3.44
N THR A 19 -16.92 -27.91 -3.85
CA THR A 19 -16.45 -28.41 -5.14
C THR A 19 -17.48 -28.12 -6.23
N SER A 20 -16.98 -27.77 -7.42
CA SER A 20 -17.66 -27.73 -8.73
C SER A 20 -18.21 -26.37 -9.16
N GLY A 21 -17.43 -25.70 -9.99
CA GLY A 21 -17.80 -24.51 -10.76
C GLY A 21 -16.52 -24.01 -11.41
N THR A 22 -16.45 -24.01 -12.73
CA THR A 22 -15.28 -23.62 -13.53
C THR A 22 -14.69 -22.34 -12.98
N ALA A 23 -13.55 -22.47 -12.28
CA ALA A 23 -12.93 -21.36 -11.60
C ALA A 23 -12.47 -20.35 -12.68
N PRO A 24 -12.83 -19.06 -12.60
CA PRO A 24 -11.98 -18.08 -13.23
C PRO A 24 -10.60 -18.28 -12.59
N THR A 25 -9.56 -18.42 -13.41
CA THR A 25 -8.19 -18.32 -12.93
C THR A 25 -8.04 -16.92 -12.36
N ILE A 26 -8.34 -16.77 -11.07
CA ILE A 26 -7.95 -15.59 -10.30
C ILE A 26 -6.44 -15.73 -10.22
N THR A 27 -5.73 -14.95 -11.03
CA THR A 27 -4.31 -14.71 -10.83
C THR A 27 -4.17 -14.23 -9.39
N ASP A 28 -3.51 -15.03 -8.57
CA ASP A 28 -3.48 -14.90 -7.11
C ASP A 28 -2.60 -13.69 -6.72
N GLY A 29 -3.16 -12.48 -6.82
CA GLY A 29 -2.51 -11.23 -6.40
C GLY A 29 -2.79 -10.03 -7.31
N PRO A 30 -2.56 -8.80 -6.83
CA PRO A 30 -2.64 -7.59 -7.65
C PRO A 30 -1.62 -7.63 -8.80
N SER A 31 -1.98 -7.13 -9.98
CA SER A 31 -1.06 -7.01 -11.10
C SER A 31 0.05 -5.98 -10.81
N ALA A 32 1.14 -6.00 -11.58
CA ALA A 32 2.17 -4.95 -11.43
C ALA A 32 1.58 -3.55 -11.67
N ALA A 33 0.57 -3.42 -12.53
CA ALA A 33 -0.13 -2.16 -12.79
C ALA A 33 -0.92 -1.69 -11.55
N ASP A 34 -1.65 -2.59 -10.89
CA ASP A 34 -2.38 -2.26 -9.65
C ASP A 34 -1.42 -1.81 -8.54
N LEU A 35 -0.28 -2.49 -8.40
CA LEU A 35 0.75 -2.14 -7.43
C LEU A 35 1.40 -0.79 -7.75
N LEU A 36 1.66 -0.51 -9.03
CA LEU A 36 2.21 0.76 -9.49
C LEU A 36 1.26 1.92 -9.19
N GLU A 37 -0.01 1.77 -9.54
CA GLU A 37 -1.04 2.77 -9.28
C GLU A 37 -1.12 3.10 -7.79
N ASN A 38 -1.25 2.08 -6.94
CA ASN A 38 -1.26 2.25 -5.49
C ASN A 38 0.00 2.95 -4.97
N ARG A 39 1.18 2.62 -5.51
CA ARG A 39 2.43 3.28 -5.09
C ARG A 39 2.46 4.77 -5.48
N LEU A 40 1.98 5.11 -6.68
CA LEU A 40 1.89 6.49 -7.15
C LEU A 40 0.86 7.30 -6.34
N GLU A 41 -0.26 6.69 -5.95
CA GLU A 41 -1.25 7.33 -5.07
C GLU A 41 -0.67 7.63 -3.68
N GLN A 42 0.11 6.71 -3.11
CA GLN A 42 0.83 6.93 -1.86
C GLN A 42 1.85 8.07 -2.00
N LEU A 43 2.61 8.11 -3.10
CA LEU A 43 3.59 9.17 -3.35
C LEU A 43 2.90 10.54 -3.47
N LYS A 44 1.80 10.60 -4.22
CA LYS A 44 0.98 11.80 -4.37
C LYS A 44 0.45 12.27 -3.01
N SER A 45 -0.03 11.35 -2.18
CA SER A 45 -0.54 11.67 -0.84
C SER A 45 0.56 12.21 0.07
N LEU A 46 1.76 11.60 0.05
CA LEU A 46 2.93 12.05 0.80
C LEU A 46 3.33 13.47 0.39
N LEU A 47 3.44 13.73 -0.92
CA LEU A 47 3.79 15.04 -1.45
C LEU A 47 2.73 16.08 -1.09
N TRP A 48 1.44 15.75 -1.18
CA TRP A 48 0.37 16.64 -0.76
C TRP A 48 0.51 17.07 0.71
N CYS A 49 0.84 16.13 1.60
CA CYS A 49 1.14 16.47 3.00
C CYS A 49 2.31 17.43 3.13
N CYS A 50 3.37 17.28 2.33
CA CYS A 50 4.55 18.16 2.38
C CYS A 50 4.22 19.62 1.99
N TYR A 51 3.31 19.80 1.03
CA TYR A 51 2.92 21.12 0.51
C TYR A 51 1.74 21.76 1.25
N SER A 52 1.12 21.05 2.19
CA SER A 52 0.01 21.59 2.98
C SER A 52 0.49 22.71 3.90
N GLU A 53 -0.25 23.82 3.95
CA GLU A 53 0.08 25.03 4.74
C GLU A 53 0.18 24.78 6.26
N GLY A 54 -0.14 23.57 6.73
CA GLY A 54 -0.15 23.20 8.14
C GLY A 54 1.18 22.71 8.72
N ILE A 55 2.24 22.54 7.92
CA ILE A 55 3.52 21.99 8.41
C ILE A 55 4.65 23.02 8.32
N ASP A 56 5.13 23.48 9.47
CA ASP A 56 6.34 24.30 9.56
C ASP A 56 7.59 23.40 9.59
N TRP A 57 8.18 23.18 8.41
CA TRP A 57 9.41 22.42 8.26
C TRP A 57 10.67 23.20 8.68
N SER A 58 10.58 24.49 9.00
CA SER A 58 11.75 25.35 9.19
C SER A 58 12.26 25.41 10.64
N ARG A 59 11.46 24.95 11.61
CA ARG A 59 11.75 25.08 13.04
C ARG A 59 11.88 23.73 13.75
N GLY A 60 12.62 23.72 14.85
CA GLY A 60 12.82 22.53 15.68
C GLY A 60 13.40 21.37 14.87
N ASP A 61 12.79 20.19 14.97
CA ASP A 61 13.17 19.01 14.20
C ASP A 61 12.60 18.99 12.77
N GLY A 62 11.90 20.03 12.34
CA GLY A 62 11.28 20.17 11.02
C GLY A 62 12.24 19.85 9.85
N PRO A 63 13.47 20.41 9.80
CA PRO A 63 14.38 20.14 8.69
C PRO A 63 14.80 18.68 8.59
N LYS A 64 15.02 18.01 9.73
CA LYS A 64 15.36 16.59 9.79
C LYS A 64 14.19 15.71 9.39
N HIS A 65 12.97 16.06 9.80
CA HIS A 65 11.77 15.35 9.37
C HIS A 65 11.53 15.50 7.87
N LEU A 66 11.75 16.70 7.32
CA LEU A 66 11.67 16.93 5.88
C LEU A 66 12.71 16.09 5.12
N GLU A 67 13.96 16.04 5.58
CA GLU A 67 15.01 15.19 4.99
C GLU A 67 14.58 13.71 4.96
N ASN A 68 14.05 13.18 6.07
CA ASN A 68 13.57 11.80 6.12
C ASN A 68 12.40 11.55 5.15
N VAL A 69 11.48 12.51 5.02
CA VAL A 69 10.35 12.43 4.08
C VAL A 69 10.84 12.44 2.63
N MET A 70 11.85 13.26 2.31
CA MET A 70 12.45 13.28 0.98
C MET A 70 13.18 11.97 0.66
N TRP A 71 13.87 11.38 1.63
CA TRP A 71 14.44 10.03 1.49
C TRP A 71 13.38 8.97 1.22
N LEU A 72 12.26 8.99 1.96
CA LEU A 72 11.14 8.08 1.73
C LEU A 72 10.53 8.28 0.33
N ALA A 73 10.37 9.54 -0.11
CA ALA A 73 9.85 9.83 -1.44
C ALA A 73 10.78 9.30 -2.54
N ALA A 74 12.10 9.42 -2.37
CA ALA A 74 13.08 8.87 -3.31
C ALA A 74 12.96 7.33 -3.41
N ASP A 75 12.93 6.63 -2.28
CA ASP A 75 12.75 5.17 -2.25
C ASP A 75 11.43 4.74 -2.91
N MET A 76 10.35 5.49 -2.70
CA MET A 76 9.06 5.20 -3.34
C MET A 76 9.10 5.41 -4.86
N VAL A 77 9.88 6.38 -5.36
CA VAL A 77 10.08 6.59 -6.80
C VAL A 77 10.85 5.44 -7.42
N ASP A 78 11.91 4.95 -6.75
CA ASP A 78 12.66 3.79 -7.23
C ASP A 78 11.78 2.54 -7.32
N GLN A 79 10.96 2.29 -6.29
CA GLN A 79 9.97 1.20 -6.31
C GLN A 79 8.94 1.35 -7.44
N ALA A 80 8.46 2.58 -7.70
CA ALA A 80 7.53 2.83 -8.81
C ALA A 80 8.20 2.58 -10.18
N ALA A 81 9.48 2.94 -10.33
CA ALA A 81 10.24 2.67 -11.55
C ALA A 81 10.40 1.16 -11.78
N GLU A 82 10.69 0.37 -10.74
CA GLU A 82 10.74 -1.08 -10.83
C GLU A 82 9.38 -1.69 -11.24
N LEU A 83 8.30 -1.25 -10.59
CA LEU A 83 6.95 -1.71 -10.92
C LEU A 83 6.56 -1.37 -12.36
N HIS A 84 6.93 -0.18 -12.83
CA HIS A 84 6.73 0.21 -14.23
C HIS A 84 7.47 -0.72 -15.21
N GLN A 85 8.72 -1.10 -14.92
CA GLN A 85 9.44 -2.09 -15.73
C GLN A 85 8.74 -3.45 -15.73
N ARG A 86 8.21 -3.89 -14.57
CA ARG A 86 7.42 -5.14 -14.49
C ARG A 86 6.15 -5.07 -15.31
N CYS A 87 5.42 -3.94 -15.30
CA CYS A 87 4.26 -3.74 -16.16
C CYS A 87 4.61 -3.88 -17.65
N LEU A 88 5.75 -3.34 -18.08
CA LEU A 88 6.21 -3.50 -19.47
C LEU A 88 6.51 -4.96 -19.80
N GLY A 89 7.15 -5.68 -18.88
CA GLY A 89 7.41 -7.11 -19.00
C GLY A 89 6.14 -7.95 -19.10
N GLU A 90 5.16 -7.71 -18.22
CA GLU A 90 3.85 -8.37 -18.26
C GLU A 90 3.12 -8.12 -19.59
N ARG A 91 3.13 -6.88 -20.08
CA ARG A 91 2.52 -6.52 -21.37
C ARG A 91 3.22 -7.16 -22.56
N ALA A 92 4.55 -7.32 -22.51
CA ALA A 92 5.31 -7.97 -23.56
C ALA A 92 5.13 -9.51 -23.55
N GLY A 93 4.90 -10.12 -22.38
CA GLY A 93 4.60 -11.54 -22.25
C GLY A 93 3.17 -11.94 -22.60
N LEU A 94 2.28 -10.96 -22.79
CA LEU A 94 0.90 -11.13 -23.24
C LEU A 94 0.73 -10.97 -24.77
N ALA A 95 1.80 -10.62 -25.50
CA ALA A 95 1.83 -10.48 -26.96
C ALA A 95 2.43 -11.73 -27.63
#